data_AF-A0A3D5HYE3-F1
#
_entry.id   AF-A0A3D5HYE3-F1
#
_cell.length_a   1.000
_cell.length_b   1.000
_cell.length_c   1.000
_cell.angle_alpha   90.00
_cell.angle_beta   90.00
_cell.angle_gamma   90.00
#
_symmetry.space_group_name_H-M   'P 1'
#
loop_
_entity.id
_entity.type
_entity.pdbx_description
1 polymer ?
#
loop_
_entity_poly.entity_id
_entity_poly.type
_entity_poly.pdbx_seq_one_letter_code
_entity_poly.pdbx_strand_id
1 'polypeptide(L)'
;GMVAALTTLPVIGVPVSSKALSGVDSLYSIVQMPAGIPVATVAIGNAANAGLLALQILAISDPALREQLHNYRRGLAEMVTAKDARLQELGSSNYLAQ
;
A
#
# COMPACT_ATOMS: atom_id res chain seq x y z
N GLY A 1 -15.51 -0.31 -7.88
CA GLY A 1 -16.25 -0.41 -9.15
C GLY A 1 -17.14 0.80 -9.37
N MET A 2 -18.34 0.80 -8.78
CA MET A 2 -19.38 1.81 -9.07
C MET A 2 -18.94 3.27 -8.96
N VAL A 3 -18.18 3.63 -7.92
CA VAL A 3 -17.65 5.00 -7.78
C VAL A 3 -16.81 5.40 -9.01
N ALA A 4 -15.96 4.51 -9.53
CA ALA A 4 -15.14 4.76 -10.71
C ALA A 4 -15.97 4.90 -12.00
N ALA A 5 -17.15 4.27 -12.06
CA ALA A 5 -18.06 4.43 -13.18
C ALA A 5 -18.78 5.80 -13.18
N LEU A 6 -18.76 6.50 -12.05
CA LEU A 6 -19.50 7.75 -11.82
C LEU A 6 -18.59 8.98 -11.72
N THR A 7 -17.28 8.81 -11.91
CA THR A 7 -16.31 9.91 -11.80
C THR A 7 -15.19 9.75 -12.80
N THR A 8 -14.59 10.88 -13.19
CA THR A 8 -13.35 10.91 -14.00
C THR A 8 -12.09 10.93 -13.13
N LEU A 9 -12.25 11.05 -11.80
CA LEU A 9 -11.13 11.03 -10.86
C LEU A 9 -10.58 9.61 -10.69
N PRO A 10 -9.28 9.46 -10.36
CA PRO A 10 -8.71 8.16 -10.04
C PRO A 10 -9.36 7.57 -8.78
N VAL A 11 -9.74 6.30 -8.84
CA VAL A 11 -10.32 5.56 -7.71
C VAL A 11 -9.38 4.44 -7.30
N ILE A 12 -9.02 4.40 -6.02
CA ILE A 12 -8.19 3.37 -5.41
C ILE A 12 -9.09 2.39 -4.65
N GLY A 13 -8.96 1.10 -4.95
CA GLY A 13 -9.72 0.04 -4.30
C GLY A 13 -8.89 -0.71 -3.26
N VAL A 14 -9.42 -0.84 -2.04
CA VAL A 14 -8.84 -1.70 -1.00
C VAL A 14 -9.76 -2.91 -0.79
N PRO A 15 -9.35 -4.11 -1.19
CA PRO A 15 -10.11 -5.32 -0.89
C PRO A 15 -10.12 -5.56 0.61
N VAL A 16 -11.29 -5.77 1.22
CA VAL A 16 -11.39 -6.07 2.64
C VAL A 16 -11.27 -7.57 2.85
N SER A 17 -10.60 -8.00 3.92
CA SER A 17 -10.51 -9.43 4.24
C SER A 17 -11.89 -9.98 4.59
N SER A 18 -12.31 -11.04 3.89
CA SER A 18 -13.53 -11.79 4.18
C SER A 18 -13.22 -13.01 5.05
N LYS A 19 -14.18 -13.43 5.88
CA LYS A 19 -14.01 -14.62 6.74
C LYS A 19 -13.94 -15.92 5.94
N ALA A 20 -14.69 -16.00 4.83
CA ALA A 20 -14.85 -17.24 4.07
C ALA A 20 -13.68 -17.50 3.11
N LEU A 21 -13.13 -16.45 2.48
CA LEU A 21 -12.15 -16.57 1.39
C LEU A 21 -10.93 -15.66 1.58
N SER A 22 -10.67 -15.21 2.80
CA SER A 22 -9.53 -14.36 3.15
C SER A 22 -9.40 -13.11 2.26
N GLY A 23 -10.52 -12.60 1.74
CA GLY A 23 -10.58 -11.43 0.87
C GLY A 23 -10.25 -11.67 -0.61
N VAL A 24 -10.07 -12.91 -1.07
CA VAL A 24 -9.87 -13.21 -2.51
C VAL A 24 -11.11 -12.86 -3.34
N ASP A 25 -12.30 -13.10 -2.78
CA ASP A 25 -13.58 -12.65 -3.31
C ASP A 25 -13.63 -11.11 -3.44
N SER A 26 -13.21 -10.42 -2.39
CA SER A 26 -13.13 -8.96 -2.38
C SER A 26 -12.11 -8.45 -3.39
N LEU A 27 -10.97 -9.13 -3.54
CA LEU A 27 -9.95 -8.78 -4.53
C LEU A 27 -10.51 -8.87 -5.94
N TYR A 28 -11.10 -10.02 -6.31
CA TYR A 28 -11.64 -10.21 -7.65
C TYR A 28 -12.83 -9.31 -7.96
N SER A 29 -13.69 -9.00 -6.97
CA SER A 29 -14.80 -8.06 -7.17
C SER A 29 -14.36 -6.61 -7.42
N ILE A 30 -13.10 -6.27 -7.12
CA ILE A 30 -12.55 -4.91 -7.29
C ILE A 30 -11.56 -4.84 -8.46
N VAL A 31 -10.64 -5.80 -8.59
CA VAL A 31 -9.54 -5.73 -9.58
C VAL A 31 -9.97 -6.12 -10.99
N GLN A 32 -10.97 -7.01 -11.13
CA GLN A 32 -11.41 -7.53 -12.44
C GLN A 32 -12.41 -6.59 -13.13
N MET A 33 -12.11 -5.29 -13.17
CA MET A 33 -12.93 -4.33 -13.89
C MET A 33 -12.78 -4.53 -15.42
N PRO A 34 -13.89 -4.47 -16.20
CA PRO A 34 -13.80 -4.51 -17.65
C PRO A 34 -13.10 -3.27 -18.21
N ALA A 35 -12.66 -3.35 -19.47
CA ALA A 35 -12.03 -2.23 -20.16
C ALA A 35 -12.95 -0.99 -20.17
N GLY A 36 -12.37 0.18 -19.92
CA GLY A 36 -13.05 1.48 -19.92
C GLY A 36 -13.25 2.10 -18.54
N ILE A 37 -13.42 1.32 -17.47
CA ILE A 37 -13.64 1.82 -16.10
C ILE A 37 -12.58 1.27 -15.14
N PRO A 38 -11.38 1.88 -15.07
CA PRO A 38 -10.28 1.36 -14.27
C PRO A 38 -10.46 1.62 -12.76
N VAL A 39 -9.91 0.72 -11.93
CA VAL A 39 -9.73 0.91 -10.48
C VAL A 39 -8.31 0.52 -10.10
N ALA A 40 -7.60 1.39 -9.36
CA ALA A 40 -6.27 1.09 -8.87
C ALA A 40 -6.35 0.24 -7.59
N THR A 41 -6.28 -1.08 -7.73
CA THR A 41 -6.48 -2.00 -6.60
C THR A 41 -5.16 -2.28 -5.86
N VAL A 42 -5.16 -2.13 -4.53
CA VAL A 42 -4.01 -2.49 -3.67
C VAL A 42 -4.22 -3.86 -3.00
N ALA A 43 -3.24 -4.30 -2.21
CA ALA A 43 -3.31 -5.56 -1.47
C ALA A 43 -4.51 -5.63 -0.51
N ILE A 44 -5.01 -6.85 -0.28
CA ILE A 44 -6.11 -7.13 0.66
C ILE A 44 -5.78 -6.56 2.04
N GLY A 45 -6.72 -5.81 2.62
CA GLY A 45 -6.62 -5.19 3.95
C GLY A 45 -5.64 -4.03 4.04
N ASN A 46 -4.98 -3.63 2.94
CA ASN A 46 -3.88 -2.67 2.99
C ASN A 46 -4.31 -1.24 2.66
N ALA A 47 -5.09 -0.64 3.56
CA ALA A 47 -5.51 0.76 3.46
C ALA A 47 -4.32 1.74 3.51
N ALA A 48 -3.24 1.38 4.21
CA ALA A 48 -2.03 2.19 4.28
C ALA A 48 -1.40 2.39 2.89
N ASN A 49 -1.28 1.32 2.09
CA ASN A 49 -0.77 1.43 0.73
C ASN A 49 -1.71 2.19 -0.21
N ALA A 50 -3.03 2.13 0.00
CA ALA A 50 -3.97 2.98 -0.74
C ALA A 50 -3.73 4.47 -0.44
N GLY A 51 -3.51 4.83 0.83
CA GLY A 51 -3.13 6.20 1.21
C GLY A 51 -1.80 6.63 0.58
N LEU A 52 -0.78 5.77 0.63
CA LEU A 52 0.52 6.06 0.00
C LEU A 52 0.42 6.18 -1.53
N LEU A 53 -0.45 5.40 -2.19
CA LEU A 53 -0.71 5.54 -3.62
C LEU A 53 -1.44 6.85 -3.93
N ALA A 54 -2.43 7.24 -3.12
CA ALA A 54 -3.10 8.54 -3.25
C ALA A 54 -2.11 9.69 -3.11
N LEU A 55 -1.22 9.65 -2.11
CA LEU A 55 -0.15 10.63 -1.95
C LEU A 55 0.79 10.66 -3.15
N GLN A 56 1.14 9.51 -3.72
CA GLN A 56 1.98 9.45 -4.93
C GLN A 56 1.31 10.10 -6.14
N ILE A 57 -0.01 9.93 -6.31
CA ILE A 57 -0.78 10.61 -7.36
C ILE A 57 -0.75 12.12 -7.14
N LEU A 58 -1.01 12.59 -5.92
CA LEU A 58 -1.01 14.02 -5.58
C LEU A 58 0.38 14.66 -5.72
N ALA A 59 1.44 13.93 -5.34
CA ALA A 59 2.82 14.38 -5.41
C ALA A 59 3.34 14.58 -6.85
N ILE A 60 2.60 14.17 -7.88
CA ILE A 60 2.91 14.51 -9.27
C ILE A 60 2.89 16.03 -9.45
N SER A 61 1.88 16.71 -8.90
CA SER A 61 1.73 18.17 -9.00
C SER A 61 2.13 18.93 -7.74
N ASP A 62 2.42 18.25 -6.63
CA ASP A 62 2.82 18.87 -5.36
C ASP A 62 4.27 18.49 -4.97
N PRO A 63 5.24 19.41 -5.15
CA PRO A 63 6.63 19.18 -4.76
C PRO A 63 6.84 18.96 -3.26
N ALA A 64 6.02 19.57 -2.40
CA ALA A 64 6.16 19.41 -0.95
C ALA A 64 5.75 18.00 -0.52
N LEU A 65 4.64 17.48 -1.07
CA LEU A 65 4.23 16.09 -0.86
C LEU A 65 5.26 15.10 -1.41
N ARG A 66 5.87 15.41 -2.56
CA ARG A 66 6.94 14.58 -3.13
C ARG A 66 8.13 14.45 -2.19
N GLU A 67 8.56 15.55 -1.60
CA GLU A 67 9.66 15.56 -0.64
C GLU A 67 9.30 14.78 0.64
N GLN A 68 8.08 14.94 1.15
CA GLN A 68 7.59 14.15 2.28
C GLN A 68 7.60 12.64 1.99
N LEU A 69 7.19 12.22 0.79
CA LEU A 69 7.26 10.82 0.37
C LEU A 69 8.70 10.30 0.25
N HIS A 70 9.63 11.12 -0.25
CA HIS A 70 11.05 10.76 -0.29
C HIS A 70 11.61 10.55 1.13
N ASN A 71 11.31 11.47 2.04
CA ASN A 71 11.75 11.37 3.43
C ASN A 71 11.13 10.14 4.14
N TYR A 72 9.85 9.87 3.91
CA TYR A 72 9.19 8.66 4.41
C TYR A 72 9.90 7.37 3.92
N ARG A 73 10.20 7.27 2.61
CA ARG A 73 10.92 6.11 2.05
C ARG A 73 12.35 5.98 2.58
N ARG A 74 13.05 7.10 2.79
CA ARG A 74 14.40 7.10 3.38
C ARG A 74 14.36 6.56 4.82
N GLY A 75 13.40 7.01 5.62
CA GLY A 75 13.22 6.49 6.98
C GLY A 75 12.90 4.99 7.04
N LEU A 76 12.14 4.46 6.07
CA LEU A 76 11.93 3.01 5.95
C LEU A 76 13.23 2.25 5.65
N ALA A 77 14.06 2.77 4.75
CA ALA A 77 15.35 2.15 4.43
C ALA A 77 16.28 2.15 5.66
N GLU A 78 16.39 3.29 6.35
CA GLU A 78 17.17 3.43 7.59
C GLU A 78 16.69 2.44 8.67
N MET A 79 15.37 2.29 8.82
CA MET A 79 14.78 1.31 9.75
C MET A 79 15.18 -0.12 9.42
N VAL A 80 15.17 -0.50 8.14
CA VAL A 80 15.58 -1.85 7.71
C VAL A 80 17.05 -2.08 7.99
N THR A 81 17.92 -1.13 7.65
CA THR A 81 19.37 -1.23 7.95
C THR A 81 19.63 -1.34 9.45
N ALA A 82 18.92 -0.58 10.28
CA ALA A 82 19.05 -0.66 11.73
C ALA A 82 18.61 -2.02 12.30
N LYS A 83 17.51 -2.58 11.76
CA LYS A 83 17.04 -3.92 12.15
C LYS A 83 18.02 -5.01 11.73
N ASP A 84 18.61 -4.90 10.55
CA ASP A 84 19.63 -5.83 10.06
C ASP A 84 20.88 -5.80 10.94
N ALA A 85 21.43 -4.61 11.23
CA ALA A 85 22.57 -4.47 12.14
C ALA A 85 22.31 -5.12 13.51
N ARG A 86 21.13 -4.87 14.09
CA ARG A 86 20.71 -5.47 15.36
C ARG A 86 20.59 -7.00 15.28
N LEU A 87 20.11 -7.53 14.15
CA LEU A 87 20.04 -8.98 13.93
C LEU A 87 21.44 -9.60 13.85
N GLN A 88 22.39 -8.94 13.19
CA GLN A 88 23.79 -9.41 13.10
C GLN A 88 24.48 -9.40 14.47
N GLU A 89 24.24 -8.37 15.30
CA GLU A 89 24.83 -8.27 16.64
C GLU A 89 24.30 -9.33 17.62
N LEU A 90 22.99 -9.57 17.62
CA LEU A 90 22.34 -10.47 18.59
C LEU A 90 22.36 -11.94 18.16
N GLY A 91 22.44 -12.19 16.85
CA GLY A 91 22.12 -13.49 16.27
C GLY A 91 20.61 -13.77 16.23
N SER A 92 20.19 -14.64 15.31
CA SER A 92 18.77 -14.91 15.02
C SER A 92 17.95 -15.38 16.23
N SER A 93 18.51 -16.29 17.04
CA SER A 93 17.82 -16.85 18.21
C SER A 93 17.52 -15.78 19.27
N ASN A 94 18.47 -14.91 19.58
CA ASN A 94 18.27 -13.86 20.59
C ASN A 94 17.41 -12.71 20.06
N TYR A 95 17.45 -12.44 18.76
CA TYR A 95 16.61 -11.42 18.13
C TYR A 95 15.12 -11.81 18.15
N LEU A 96 14.81 -13.09 17.94
CA LEU A 96 13.43 -13.60 17.99
C LEU A 96 12.87 -13.74 19.40
N ALA A 97 13.74 -13.82 20.42
CA ALA A 97 13.34 -13.96 21.82
C ALA A 97 12.96 -12.62 22.48
N GLN A 98 13.06 -11.50 21.75
CA GLN A 98 12.69 -10.16 22.19
C GLN A 98 11.22 -9.87 21.89
#